data_AF-A0A6G0XCD9-F1
#
_entry.id   AF-A0A6G0XCD9-F1
#
_cell.length_a   1.000
_cell.length_b   1.000
_cell.length_c   1.000
_cell.angle_alpha   90.00
_cell.angle_beta   90.00
_cell.angle_gamma   90.00
#
_symmetry.space_group_name_H-M   'P 1'
#
loop_
_entity.id
_entity.type
_entity.pdbx_description
1 polymer ?
#
loop_
_entity_poly.entity_id
_entity_poly.type
_entity_poly.pdbx_seq_one_letter_code
_entity_poly.pdbx_strand_id
1 'polypeptide(L)'
;MASVREVWYVLVYSQANLSSADTVLIPPNSHVVRFRDAVHAKNTAILPGIVPLQLEVVTNKAAFGGKDDPLDPGAEIGEQLGKLEDKLFVVVPAEAYPTKRMKTMSPQPRQEWFTSELTVFCSIELSSDEWLAMKYGGMFQNLSLNDKGMEDNEPSNESMTSGSDMRDFQTFDMHFPVLMGHSGEASVFVRPCYEELFKLLLKDIDERNRSVGITGNPGIGKSLFYAYCVFRLTQEPIDGRTLIVNCDGKYAVYGPDGFRYITTIEELLMYQDNENVIRLIDGRSTHLFTWVGVSILFTSPGYAHYKTFLKPTCVEYVMPPWTEQELCIAAQFAGITNEEINNRFQVFGGIARYAFSKEVDGHFKCATQAYSNVNALQIINVVRGREEVNEKMYPHRLLHMFPQHSESRACRGFYVTFGSNYNAEKVYDKLMNDSMDQLTAFMVANAEDTNSSSFCGKLFEIFCHRLWLSSNQHRLVGKLLHNNSQASQEAEYSI
;
A
#
# COMPACT_ATOMS: atom_id res chain seq x y z
N MET A 1 -28.49 -55.89 26.71
CA MET A 1 -28.01 -54.66 26.05
C MET A 1 -28.09 -53.54 27.07
N ALA A 2 -27.00 -52.85 27.37
CA ALA A 2 -27.07 -51.68 28.26
C ALA A 2 -27.88 -50.60 27.54
N SER A 3 -29.00 -50.17 28.12
CA SER A 3 -29.77 -49.04 27.59
C SER A 3 -28.84 -47.82 27.55
N VAL A 4 -28.76 -47.13 26.41
CA VAL A 4 -28.02 -45.87 26.25
C VAL A 4 -29.00 -44.79 25.81
N ARG A 5 -28.76 -43.57 26.25
CA ARG A 5 -29.58 -42.39 26.00
C ARG A 5 -28.76 -41.34 25.26
N GLU A 6 -29.40 -40.70 24.30
CA GLU A 6 -28.85 -39.55 23.60
C GLU A 6 -29.05 -38.27 24.43
N VAL A 7 -27.97 -37.52 24.61
CA VAL A 7 -27.95 -36.26 25.36
C VAL A 7 -27.37 -35.16 24.47
N TRP A 8 -28.18 -34.13 24.22
CA TRP A 8 -27.85 -32.99 23.39
C TRP A 8 -27.05 -31.93 24.15
N TYR A 9 -26.03 -31.39 23.49
CA TYR A 9 -25.18 -30.35 24.05
C TYR A 9 -24.71 -29.33 23.01
N VAL A 10 -24.22 -28.19 23.49
CA VAL A 10 -23.54 -27.16 22.70
C VAL A 10 -22.23 -26.80 23.39
N LEU A 11 -21.12 -26.74 22.64
CA LEU A 11 -19.86 -26.20 23.15
C LEU A 11 -19.91 -24.68 23.14
N VAL A 12 -19.47 -24.09 24.23
CA VAL A 12 -19.46 -22.65 24.42
C VAL A 12 -18.06 -22.19 24.77
N TYR A 13 -17.50 -21.34 23.92
CA TYR A 13 -16.14 -20.81 24.11
C TYR A 13 -16.16 -19.39 24.70
N SER A 14 -17.21 -18.62 24.43
CA SER A 14 -17.46 -17.30 25.00
C SER A 14 -18.95 -16.95 24.90
N GLN A 15 -19.39 -15.86 25.54
CA GLN A 15 -20.78 -15.36 25.47
C GLN A 15 -21.28 -15.11 24.03
N ALA A 16 -20.39 -14.97 23.05
CA ALA A 16 -20.71 -14.75 21.64
C ALA A 16 -20.49 -15.99 20.73
N ASN A 17 -19.70 -16.99 21.15
CA ASN A 17 -19.30 -18.13 20.32
C ASN A 17 -19.90 -19.45 20.81
N LEU A 18 -20.99 -19.86 20.13
CA LEU A 18 -21.67 -21.15 20.32
C LEU A 18 -21.37 -22.07 19.14
N SER A 19 -21.00 -23.32 19.39
CA SER A 19 -20.92 -24.34 18.35
C SER A 19 -22.32 -24.75 17.85
N SER A 20 -22.39 -25.52 16.77
CA SER A 20 -23.59 -26.30 16.45
C SER A 20 -23.91 -27.27 17.59
N ALA A 21 -25.20 -27.54 17.81
CA ALA A 21 -25.62 -28.56 18.77
C ALA A 21 -25.22 -29.95 18.28
N ASP A 22 -24.79 -30.80 19.21
CA ASP A 22 -24.36 -32.17 18.94
C ASP A 22 -24.78 -33.10 20.08
N THR A 23 -24.57 -34.41 19.95
CA THR A 23 -25.04 -35.43 20.91
C THR A 23 -23.97 -36.40 21.38
N VAL A 24 -24.13 -36.90 22.60
CA VAL A 24 -23.36 -38.04 23.11
C VAL A 24 -24.31 -39.12 23.63
N LEU A 25 -23.88 -40.37 23.52
CA LEU A 25 -24.60 -41.52 24.05
C LEU A 25 -24.03 -41.89 25.43
N ILE A 26 -24.86 -41.77 26.46
CA ILE A 26 -24.49 -42.14 27.84
C ILE A 26 -25.56 -43.05 28.46
N PRO A 27 -25.24 -43.94 29.40
CA PRO A 27 -26.26 -44.72 30.11
C PRO A 27 -27.30 -43.83 30.82
N PRO A 28 -28.55 -44.28 30.98
CA PRO A 28 -29.54 -43.64 31.84
C PRO A 28 -28.99 -43.38 33.24
N ASN A 29 -29.38 -42.26 33.85
CA ASN A 29 -28.92 -41.81 35.17
C ASN A 29 -27.40 -41.65 35.28
N SER A 30 -26.72 -41.35 34.16
CA SER A 30 -25.30 -41.00 34.20
C SER A 30 -25.10 -39.65 34.89
N HIS A 31 -24.06 -39.56 35.72
CA HIS A 31 -23.65 -38.32 36.35
C HIS A 31 -23.00 -37.36 35.35
N VAL A 32 -22.99 -36.07 35.69
CA VAL A 32 -22.38 -35.00 34.89
C VAL A 32 -20.92 -35.29 34.56
N VAL A 33 -20.13 -35.88 35.47
CA VAL A 33 -18.73 -36.29 35.18
C VAL A 33 -18.64 -37.20 33.95
N ARG A 34 -19.48 -38.23 33.88
CA ARG A 34 -19.45 -39.21 32.78
C ARG A 34 -19.87 -38.59 31.45
N PHE A 35 -20.76 -37.60 31.50
CA PHE A 35 -21.13 -36.82 30.34
C PHE A 35 -20.00 -35.89 29.87
N ARG A 36 -19.28 -35.23 30.79
CA ARG A 36 -18.07 -34.45 30.45
C ARG A 36 -17.03 -35.33 29.76
N ASP A 37 -16.80 -36.54 30.26
CA ASP A 37 -15.89 -37.51 29.65
C ASP A 37 -16.32 -37.88 28.22
N ALA A 38 -17.61 -38.12 28.01
CA ALA A 38 -18.17 -38.47 26.69
C ALA A 38 -18.08 -37.30 25.70
N VAL A 39 -18.40 -36.08 26.14
CA VAL A 39 -18.27 -34.86 25.33
C VAL A 39 -16.80 -34.62 24.99
N HIS A 40 -15.91 -34.69 25.97
CA HIS A 40 -14.48 -34.52 25.72
C HIS A 40 -13.94 -35.57 24.73
N ALA A 41 -14.27 -36.85 24.92
CA ALA A 41 -13.84 -37.94 24.03
C ALA A 41 -14.31 -37.75 22.58
N LYS A 42 -15.53 -37.21 22.38
CA LYS A 42 -16.07 -36.91 21.04
C LYS A 42 -15.39 -35.71 20.38
N ASN A 43 -14.86 -34.77 21.17
CA ASN A 43 -14.35 -33.47 20.70
C ASN A 43 -12.84 -33.30 20.94
N THR A 44 -12.08 -34.38 21.06
CA THR A 44 -10.63 -34.36 21.35
C THR A 44 -9.83 -33.54 20.35
N ALA A 45 -10.25 -33.47 19.09
CA ALA A 45 -9.61 -32.67 18.04
C ALA A 45 -9.74 -31.15 18.26
N ILE A 46 -10.80 -30.69 18.93
CA ILE A 46 -11.11 -29.27 19.14
C ILE A 46 -11.03 -28.83 20.61
N LEU A 47 -10.68 -29.76 21.51
CA LEU A 47 -10.40 -29.52 22.93
C LEU A 47 -8.94 -29.92 23.31
N PRO A 48 -7.90 -29.50 22.57
CA PRO A 48 -6.54 -29.91 22.88
C PRO A 48 -6.08 -29.34 24.23
N GLY A 49 -5.60 -30.22 25.12
CA GLY A 49 -5.04 -29.82 26.42
C GLY A 49 -6.07 -29.53 27.52
N ILE A 50 -7.37 -29.63 27.21
CA ILE A 50 -8.45 -29.54 28.19
C ILE A 50 -8.72 -30.94 28.72
N VAL A 51 -8.80 -31.11 30.04
CA VAL A 51 -9.26 -32.37 30.63
C VAL A 51 -10.76 -32.31 30.91
N PRO A 52 -11.50 -33.43 30.89
CA PRO A 52 -12.96 -33.43 31.10
C PRO A 52 -13.43 -32.68 32.35
N LEU A 53 -12.64 -32.70 33.43
CA LEU A 53 -12.95 -32.02 34.69
C LEU A 53 -13.07 -30.49 34.53
N GLN A 54 -12.34 -29.90 33.58
CA GLN A 54 -12.34 -28.47 33.30
C GLN A 54 -13.60 -28.02 32.54
N LEU A 55 -14.34 -28.93 31.92
CA LEU A 55 -15.59 -28.57 31.25
C LEU A 55 -16.67 -28.30 32.29
N GLU A 56 -17.26 -27.10 32.28
CA GLU A 56 -18.44 -26.80 33.10
C GLU A 56 -19.71 -27.10 32.31
N VAL A 57 -20.74 -27.59 32.98
CA VAL A 57 -22.00 -27.96 32.33
C VAL A 57 -23.13 -27.15 32.95
N VAL A 58 -23.82 -26.36 32.16
CA VAL A 58 -24.98 -25.56 32.58
C VAL A 58 -26.23 -25.99 31.82
N THR A 59 -27.39 -25.79 32.43
CA THR A 59 -28.67 -26.37 31.96
C THR A 59 -29.23 -25.69 30.71
N ASN A 60 -28.92 -24.41 30.49
CA ASN A 60 -29.42 -23.64 29.35
C ASN A 60 -28.56 -22.39 29.10
N LYS A 61 -28.88 -21.66 28.02
CA LYS A 61 -28.19 -20.42 27.63
C LYS A 61 -28.32 -19.30 28.68
N ALA A 62 -29.42 -19.23 29.42
CA ALA A 62 -29.64 -18.21 30.44
C ALA A 62 -28.76 -18.45 31.68
N ALA A 63 -28.57 -19.72 32.07
CA ALA A 63 -27.66 -20.13 33.13
C ALA A 63 -26.21 -19.70 32.82
N PHE A 64 -25.76 -19.90 31.58
CA PHE A 64 -24.43 -19.44 31.13
C PHE A 64 -24.25 -17.90 31.20
N GLY A 65 -25.33 -17.13 31.06
CA GLY A 65 -25.30 -15.66 31.16
C GLY A 65 -25.12 -15.11 32.58
N GLY A 66 -24.78 -15.96 33.56
CA GLY A 66 -24.49 -15.57 34.95
C GLY A 66 -25.70 -15.56 35.88
N LYS A 67 -26.76 -16.35 35.58
CA LYS A 67 -27.95 -16.44 36.44
C LYS A 67 -27.99 -17.69 37.32
N ASP A 68 -27.32 -18.77 36.96
CA ASP A 68 -27.34 -20.04 37.70
C ASP A 68 -25.93 -20.65 37.75
N ASP A 69 -25.63 -21.37 38.85
CA ASP A 69 -24.36 -22.09 39.02
C ASP A 69 -24.26 -23.31 38.07
N PRO A 70 -23.04 -23.73 37.69
CA PRO A 70 -22.82 -24.99 36.97
C PRO A 70 -23.40 -26.20 37.69
N LEU A 71 -23.85 -27.19 36.92
CA LEU A 71 -24.33 -28.46 37.45
C LEU A 71 -23.20 -29.17 38.23
N ASP A 72 -23.54 -29.61 39.43
CA ASP A 72 -22.65 -30.40 40.28
C ASP A 72 -22.15 -31.64 39.50
N PRO A 73 -20.84 -31.95 39.52
CA PRO A 73 -20.30 -33.12 38.82
C PRO A 73 -20.97 -34.45 39.21
N GLY A 74 -21.41 -34.57 40.47
CA GLY A 74 -22.14 -35.72 41.00
C GLY A 74 -23.64 -35.70 40.74
N ALA A 75 -24.20 -34.62 40.19
CA ALA A 75 -25.62 -34.58 39.80
C ALA A 75 -25.91 -35.58 38.67
N GLU A 76 -27.06 -36.24 38.75
CA GLU A 76 -27.55 -37.12 37.68
C GLU A 76 -28.12 -36.30 36.52
N ILE A 77 -27.75 -36.65 35.29
CA ILE A 77 -28.43 -36.17 34.09
C ILE A 77 -29.71 -37.01 33.93
N GLY A 78 -30.72 -36.68 34.74
CA GLY A 78 -32.02 -37.33 34.74
C GLY A 78 -32.76 -37.20 33.39
N GLU A 79 -33.86 -37.94 33.21
CA GLU A 79 -34.58 -38.10 31.93
C GLU A 79 -35.02 -36.80 31.23
N GLN A 80 -35.09 -35.69 31.96
CA GLN A 80 -35.53 -34.40 31.45
C GLN A 80 -34.39 -33.51 30.94
N LEU A 81 -33.14 -33.70 31.39
CA LEU A 81 -32.00 -32.85 31.03
C LEU A 81 -31.30 -33.31 29.75
N GLY A 82 -30.94 -32.38 28.86
CA GLY A 82 -30.20 -32.69 27.62
C GLY A 82 -31.06 -33.28 26.51
N LYS A 83 -32.34 -32.88 26.45
CA LYS A 83 -33.18 -33.09 25.26
C LYS A 83 -32.83 -32.05 24.20
N LEU A 84 -33.30 -32.23 22.97
CA LEU A 84 -33.03 -31.27 21.88
C LEU A 84 -33.49 -29.84 22.22
N GLU A 85 -34.64 -29.70 22.88
CA GLU A 85 -35.22 -28.43 23.31
C GLU A 85 -34.53 -27.87 24.57
N ASP A 86 -34.02 -28.75 25.43
CA ASP A 86 -33.33 -28.45 26.70
C ASP A 86 -31.88 -28.94 26.70
N LYS A 87 -31.14 -28.56 25.65
CA LYS A 87 -29.74 -28.98 25.45
C LYS A 87 -28.82 -28.36 26.50
N LEU A 88 -27.85 -29.16 26.94
CA LEU A 88 -26.86 -28.71 27.91
C LEU A 88 -25.82 -27.83 27.24
N PHE A 89 -25.32 -26.83 27.95
CA PHE A 89 -24.25 -25.96 27.47
C PHE A 89 -22.97 -26.38 28.19
N VAL A 90 -21.99 -26.82 27.42
CA VAL A 90 -20.69 -27.26 27.91
C VAL A 90 -19.72 -26.12 27.70
N VAL A 91 -19.39 -25.43 28.79
CA VAL A 91 -18.54 -24.26 28.81
C VAL A 91 -17.09 -24.71 28.83
N VAL A 92 -16.35 -24.23 27.84
CA VAL A 92 -14.91 -24.44 27.73
C VAL A 92 -14.22 -23.28 28.44
N PRO A 93 -13.39 -23.53 29.48
CA PRO A 93 -12.73 -22.45 30.22
C PRO A 93 -11.84 -21.61 29.31
N ALA A 94 -12.01 -20.29 29.38
CA ALA A 94 -11.18 -19.33 28.65
C ALA A 94 -9.68 -19.44 29.01
N GLU A 95 -9.37 -19.99 30.19
CA GLU A 95 -8.01 -20.12 30.73
C GLU A 95 -7.27 -21.42 30.34
N ALA A 96 -7.81 -22.24 29.44
CA ALA A 96 -7.11 -23.43 28.91
C ALA A 96 -6.34 -23.18 27.60
N TYR A 97 -6.31 -21.94 27.11
CA TYR A 97 -5.22 -21.48 26.26
C TYR A 97 -4.06 -21.08 27.16
N PRO A 98 -2.80 -21.39 26.84
CA PRO A 98 -1.67 -20.84 27.56
C PRO A 98 -1.58 -19.33 27.28
N THR A 99 -2.41 -18.52 27.94
CA THR A 99 -2.13 -17.13 28.21
C THR A 99 -0.96 -17.14 29.19
N LYS A 100 0.26 -17.03 28.66
CA LYS A 100 1.39 -16.55 29.46
C LYS A 100 0.93 -15.20 30.06
N ARG A 101 0.58 -15.20 31.34
CA ARG A 101 0.65 -14.01 32.18
C ARG A 101 2.03 -13.41 31.93
N MET A 102 2.08 -12.26 31.25
CA MET A 102 3.26 -11.42 31.22
C MET A 102 3.51 -10.99 32.65
N LYS A 103 4.35 -11.77 33.36
CA LYS A 103 5.21 -11.20 34.38
C LYS A 103 5.96 -10.06 33.68
N THR A 104 6.02 -8.91 34.32
CA THR A 104 6.99 -7.87 33.99
C THR A 104 8.35 -8.54 33.77
N MET A 105 8.70 -8.70 32.50
CA MET A 105 9.93 -9.34 32.07
C MET A 105 10.63 -8.36 31.16
N SER A 106 11.87 -8.10 31.51
CA SER A 106 12.87 -7.43 30.71
C SER A 106 12.88 -7.94 29.27
N PRO A 107 13.19 -7.09 28.29
CA PRO A 107 13.20 -7.47 26.88
C PRO A 107 14.23 -8.58 26.67
N GLN A 108 13.77 -9.79 26.35
CA GLN A 108 14.60 -10.89 25.85
C GLN A 108 14.40 -11.03 24.33
N PRO A 109 15.41 -11.54 23.61
CA PRO A 109 15.79 -11.00 22.32
C PRO A 109 14.87 -11.43 21.17
N ARG A 110 14.55 -10.45 20.33
CA ARG A 110 13.67 -10.42 19.15
C ARG A 110 14.15 -11.28 17.96
N GLN A 111 15.00 -12.27 18.24
CA GLN A 111 15.89 -12.89 17.26
C GLN A 111 15.16 -13.83 16.31
N GLU A 112 14.98 -13.35 15.07
CA GLU A 112 15.58 -13.96 13.87
C GLU A 112 15.23 -13.12 12.62
N TRP A 113 14.12 -12.37 12.60
CA TRP A 113 13.64 -11.66 11.40
C TRP A 113 13.89 -10.15 11.39
N PHE A 114 14.04 -9.53 12.57
CA PHE A 114 14.49 -8.15 12.74
C PHE A 114 15.63 -8.16 13.76
N THR A 115 16.83 -7.78 13.32
CA THR A 115 18.06 -7.88 14.12
C THR A 115 18.43 -6.57 14.79
N SER A 116 17.80 -5.45 14.41
CA SER A 116 18.07 -4.12 14.95
C SER A 116 16.81 -3.39 15.43
N GLU A 117 16.99 -2.42 16.31
CA GLU A 117 16.01 -1.35 16.54
C GLU A 117 16.07 -0.31 15.40
N LEU A 118 15.19 0.70 15.44
CA LEU A 118 15.36 1.88 14.61
C LEU A 118 16.65 2.59 15.02
N THR A 119 17.59 2.68 14.08
CA THR A 119 18.88 3.31 14.31
C THR A 119 18.90 4.66 13.61
N VAL A 120 19.30 5.71 14.30
CA VAL A 120 19.54 7.01 13.66
C VAL A 120 20.73 6.86 12.71
N PHE A 121 20.48 7.08 11.44
CA PHE A 121 21.47 7.04 10.37
C PHE A 121 22.19 8.39 10.25
N CYS A 122 21.43 9.49 10.19
CA CYS A 122 21.96 10.83 10.15
C CYS A 122 20.94 11.86 10.64
N SER A 123 21.40 13.06 10.93
CA SER A 123 20.56 14.21 11.27
C SER A 123 20.87 15.33 10.29
N ILE A 124 19.82 15.89 9.69
CA ILE A 124 19.95 16.92 8.65
C ILE A 124 19.03 18.08 9.00
N GLU A 125 19.56 19.29 8.86
CA GLU A 125 18.80 20.51 9.02
C GLU A 125 17.93 20.75 7.79
N LEU A 126 16.62 20.85 7.98
CA LEU A 126 15.64 21.01 6.90
C LEU A 126 14.66 22.14 7.23
N SER A 127 14.27 22.90 6.20
CA SER A 127 13.13 23.80 6.32
C SER A 127 11.82 23.02 6.53
N SER A 128 10.81 23.68 7.11
CA SER A 128 9.48 23.10 7.26
C SER A 128 8.87 22.66 5.92
N ASP A 129 9.11 23.43 4.85
CA ASP A 129 8.61 23.13 3.51
C ASP A 129 9.24 21.86 2.95
N GLU A 130 10.56 21.70 3.08
CA GLU A 130 11.25 20.48 2.67
C GLU A 130 10.73 19.26 3.44
N TRP A 131 10.60 19.39 4.76
CA TRP A 131 10.11 18.30 5.61
C TRP A 131 8.69 17.86 5.24
N LEU A 132 7.78 18.82 5.04
CA LEU A 132 6.41 18.55 4.61
C LEU A 132 6.36 17.94 3.22
N ALA A 133 7.22 18.41 2.30
CA ALA A 133 7.32 17.82 0.96
C ALA A 133 7.75 16.34 1.02
N MET A 134 8.66 15.96 1.92
CA MET A 134 9.05 14.56 2.11
C MET A 134 7.93 13.70 2.71
N LYS A 135 7.14 14.25 3.64
CA LYS A 135 6.02 13.53 4.26
C LYS A 135 4.86 13.32 3.30
N TYR A 136 4.52 14.34 2.52
CA TYR A 136 3.27 14.41 1.77
C TYR A 136 3.45 14.36 0.25
N GLY A 137 4.67 14.50 -0.28
CA GLY A 137 4.96 14.40 -1.71
C GLY A 137 4.50 15.60 -2.54
N GLY A 138 4.53 16.82 -1.99
CA GLY A 138 4.15 18.03 -2.73
C GLY A 138 4.77 19.31 -2.16
N MET A 139 4.69 20.40 -2.92
CA MET A 139 5.01 21.75 -2.42
C MET A 139 3.87 22.26 -1.53
N PHE A 140 4.17 23.10 -0.54
CA PHE A 140 3.20 23.67 0.43
C PHE A 140 1.94 24.25 -0.25
N GLN A 141 2.08 24.79 -1.46
CA GLN A 141 1.00 25.39 -2.25
C GLN A 141 -0.09 24.39 -2.71
N ASN A 142 0.21 23.08 -2.74
CA ASN A 142 -0.75 22.01 -3.05
C ASN A 142 -1.44 21.46 -1.79
N LEU A 143 -0.93 21.79 -0.61
CA LEU A 143 -1.61 21.56 0.66
C LEU A 143 -2.56 22.74 0.85
N SER A 144 -3.80 22.63 0.39
CA SER A 144 -4.85 23.60 0.73
C SER A 144 -5.14 23.50 2.24
N LEU A 145 -4.29 24.13 3.05
CA LEU A 145 -4.38 24.23 4.52
C LEU A 145 -4.92 25.60 4.97
N ASN A 146 -5.46 26.39 4.05
CA ASN A 146 -6.05 27.69 4.34
C ASN A 146 -7.45 27.78 3.75
N ASP A 147 -8.49 27.39 4.50
CA ASP A 147 -9.76 28.11 4.51
C ASP A 147 -10.52 27.92 5.84
N LYS A 148 -10.49 28.99 6.66
CA LYS A 148 -11.37 29.32 7.79
C LYS A 148 -12.36 28.22 8.24
N GLY A 149 -11.93 27.39 9.20
CA GLY A 149 -12.85 26.45 9.86
C GLY A 149 -12.21 25.47 10.84
N MET A 150 -11.24 25.90 11.65
CA MET A 150 -10.75 25.14 12.80
C MET A 150 -10.95 25.94 14.08
N GLU A 151 -12.18 25.94 14.60
CA GLU A 151 -12.39 25.74 16.02
C GLU A 151 -12.72 24.24 16.16
N ASP A 152 -12.04 23.56 17.08
CA ASP A 152 -12.28 22.15 17.44
C ASP A 152 -11.69 21.07 16.53
N ASN A 153 -10.36 21.05 16.37
CA ASN A 153 -9.50 19.85 16.36
C ASN A 153 -8.06 20.33 16.16
N GLU A 154 -7.30 20.51 17.25
CA GLU A 154 -5.88 20.89 17.18
C GLU A 154 -5.09 19.88 16.30
N PRO A 155 -4.54 20.30 15.15
CA PRO A 155 -3.24 19.77 14.75
C PRO A 155 -2.27 20.20 15.85
N SER A 156 -1.39 19.30 16.31
CA SER A 156 -0.31 19.66 17.23
C SER A 156 0.33 20.98 16.75
N ASN A 157 0.26 22.02 17.58
CA ASN A 157 0.81 23.34 17.37
C ASN A 157 2.33 23.26 17.13
N GLU A 158 2.76 22.83 15.94
CA GLU A 158 4.01 23.30 15.37
C GLU A 158 3.70 24.69 14.83
N SER A 159 3.93 25.69 15.68
CA SER A 159 3.94 27.09 15.26
C SER A 159 4.74 27.21 13.97
N MET A 160 4.21 27.90 12.97
CA MET A 160 4.95 28.38 11.80
C MET A 160 6.07 29.34 12.25
N THR A 161 7.11 28.79 12.85
CA THR A 161 8.42 29.41 12.92
C THR A 161 9.07 29.13 11.57
N SER A 162 9.41 30.18 10.84
CA SER A 162 10.24 30.14 9.64
C SER A 162 11.67 29.75 10.00
N GLY A 163 11.82 28.57 10.60
CA GLY A 163 13.05 28.01 11.13
C GLY A 163 13.33 26.68 10.46
N SER A 164 14.61 26.45 10.18
CA SER A 164 15.11 25.14 9.83
C SER A 164 15.29 24.33 11.10
N ASP A 165 14.83 23.08 11.07
CA ASP A 165 14.90 22.17 12.21
C ASP A 165 15.81 21.00 11.88
N MET A 166 16.54 20.52 12.89
CA MET A 166 17.28 19.27 12.78
C MET A 166 16.31 18.09 12.77
N ARG A 167 16.37 17.26 11.72
CA ARG A 167 15.52 16.07 11.55
C ARG A 167 16.37 14.82 11.47
N ASP A 168 16.02 13.81 12.27
CA ASP A 168 16.70 12.53 12.30
C ASP A 168 16.12 11.58 11.24
N PHE A 169 17.01 10.96 10.47
CA PHE A 169 16.68 9.93 9.51
C PHE A 169 17.12 8.58 10.05
N GLN A 170 16.25 7.58 9.91
CA GLN A 170 16.42 6.28 10.56
C GLN A 170 16.54 5.16 9.54
N THR A 171 17.18 4.09 9.98
CA THR A 171 17.24 2.81 9.27
C THR A 171 16.88 1.67 10.21
N PHE A 172 16.54 0.51 9.63
CA PHE A 172 16.48 -0.75 10.36
C PHE A 172 16.95 -1.90 9.47
N ASP A 173 17.55 -2.90 10.08
CA ASP A 173 17.95 -4.12 9.40
C ASP A 173 16.82 -5.15 9.47
N MET A 174 16.52 -5.74 8.32
CA MET A 174 15.57 -6.82 8.20
C MET A 174 16.23 -8.06 7.59
N HIS A 175 15.93 -9.19 8.20
CA HIS A 175 16.12 -10.52 7.61
C HIS A 175 14.72 -11.13 7.47
N PHE A 176 13.88 -10.53 6.63
CA PHE A 176 12.46 -10.85 6.56
C PHE A 176 12.19 -11.85 5.41
N PRO A 177 12.19 -13.18 5.66
CA PRO A 177 12.21 -14.23 4.64
C PRO A 177 10.90 -14.36 3.83
N VAL A 178 9.86 -13.63 4.22
CA VAL A 178 8.62 -13.52 3.44
C VAL A 178 8.79 -12.54 2.27
N LEU A 179 9.61 -11.48 2.40
CA LEU A 179 9.92 -10.55 1.30
C LEU A 179 11.23 -10.87 0.60
N MET A 180 12.26 -11.18 1.39
CA MET A 180 13.60 -11.58 0.96
C MET A 180 13.57 -13.10 0.75
N GLY A 181 14.25 -13.65 -0.24
CA GLY A 181 14.44 -15.12 -0.30
C GLY A 181 15.11 -15.65 0.98
N HIS A 182 15.39 -16.95 1.04
CA HIS A 182 15.98 -17.60 2.23
C HIS A 182 17.40 -17.11 2.66
N SER A 183 17.95 -16.03 2.09
CA SER A 183 19.37 -15.69 2.22
C SER A 183 19.70 -14.19 2.21
N GLY A 184 18.79 -13.30 2.62
CA GLY A 184 19.02 -11.85 2.46
C GLY A 184 18.76 -11.03 3.71
N GLU A 185 19.84 -10.47 4.26
CA GLU A 185 19.79 -9.27 5.11
C GLU A 185 19.68 -8.03 4.21
N ALA A 186 18.84 -7.07 4.61
CA ALA A 186 18.79 -5.76 4.00
C ALA A 186 18.54 -4.69 5.06
N SER A 187 19.27 -3.60 4.93
CA SER A 187 19.00 -2.38 5.66
C SER A 187 17.99 -1.52 4.89
N VAL A 188 17.01 -0.99 5.61
CA VAL A 188 15.91 -0.22 5.04
C VAL A 188 15.96 1.20 5.57
N PHE A 189 16.01 2.18 4.66
CA PHE A 189 15.80 3.59 4.98
C PHE A 189 14.32 3.86 5.29
N VAL A 190 14.07 4.47 6.45
CA VAL A 190 12.72 4.85 6.88
C VAL A 190 12.39 6.21 6.28
N ARG A 191 11.50 6.22 5.28
CA ARG A 191 11.07 7.47 4.65
C ARG A 191 10.19 8.28 5.61
N PRO A 192 10.26 9.62 5.58
CA PRO A 192 9.38 10.48 6.37
C PRO A 192 7.88 10.18 6.19
N CYS A 193 7.45 9.81 4.98
CA CYS A 193 6.04 9.46 4.71
C CYS A 193 5.56 8.16 5.39
N TYR A 194 6.47 7.28 5.84
CA TYR A 194 6.09 6.00 6.45
C TYR A 194 5.35 6.21 7.77
N GLU A 195 5.83 7.12 8.60
CA GLU A 195 5.25 7.36 9.92
C GLU A 195 3.82 7.90 9.79
N GLU A 196 3.59 8.85 8.89
CA GLU A 196 2.27 9.43 8.67
C GLU A 196 1.29 8.41 8.08
N LEU A 197 1.70 7.64 7.08
CA LEU A 197 0.87 6.57 6.53
C LEU A 197 0.57 5.49 7.57
N PHE A 198 1.52 5.15 8.43
CA PHE A 198 1.32 4.17 9.48
C PHE A 198 0.31 4.65 10.54
N LYS A 199 0.37 5.93 10.95
CA LYS A 199 -0.64 6.54 11.84
C LYS A 199 -2.04 6.46 11.25
N LEU A 200 -2.20 6.75 9.96
CA LEU A 200 -3.48 6.64 9.25
C LEU A 200 -3.99 5.19 9.22
N LEU A 201 -3.09 4.21 9.02
CA LEU A 201 -3.45 2.79 9.06
C LEU A 201 -3.92 2.34 10.45
N LEU A 202 -3.21 2.72 11.52
CA LEU A 202 -3.61 2.38 12.90
C LEU A 202 -5.01 2.90 13.21
N LYS A 203 -5.29 4.15 12.86
CA LYS A 203 -6.62 4.75 13.03
C LYS A 203 -7.71 3.95 12.34
N ASP A 204 -7.49 3.49 11.11
CA ASP A 204 -8.48 2.69 10.38
C ASP A 204 -8.63 1.26 10.93
N ILE A 205 -7.56 0.66 11.46
CA ILE A 205 -7.59 -0.64 12.14
C ILE A 205 -8.48 -0.55 13.39
N ASP A 206 -8.29 0.50 14.20
CA ASP A 206 -8.97 0.69 15.48
C ASP A 206 -10.44 1.11 15.30
N GLU A 207 -10.72 2.07 14.42
CA GLU A 207 -12.04 2.69 14.32
C GLU A 207 -13.02 1.92 13.43
N ARG A 208 -12.54 1.19 12.41
CA ARG A 208 -13.39 0.79 11.28
C ARG A 208 -13.40 -0.70 10.99
N ASN A 209 -12.40 -1.46 11.48
CA ASN A 209 -12.19 -2.87 11.13
C ASN A 209 -12.37 -3.15 9.61
N ARG A 210 -11.92 -2.23 8.76
CA ARG A 210 -12.07 -2.30 7.30
C ARG A 210 -10.75 -2.61 6.63
N SER A 211 -10.82 -3.37 5.55
CA SER A 211 -9.66 -3.60 4.69
C SER A 211 -9.24 -2.31 3.98
N VAL A 212 -7.94 -2.10 3.81
CA VAL A 212 -7.33 -0.87 3.29
C VAL A 212 -6.37 -1.20 2.15
N GLY A 213 -6.31 -0.32 1.14
CA GLY A 213 -5.28 -0.33 0.10
C GLY A 213 -4.24 0.75 0.31
N ILE A 214 -2.95 0.41 0.21
CA ILE A 214 -1.85 1.34 0.00
C ILE A 214 -1.37 1.18 -1.45
N THR A 215 -1.63 2.20 -2.27
CA THR A 215 -1.27 2.26 -3.68
C THR A 215 -0.15 3.27 -3.95
N GLY A 216 0.28 3.37 -5.20
CA GLY A 216 1.21 4.41 -5.69
C GLY A 216 2.12 3.89 -6.81
N ASN A 217 2.95 4.77 -7.35
CA ASN A 217 3.80 4.45 -8.51
C ASN A 217 4.65 3.20 -8.26
N PRO A 218 4.79 2.29 -9.25
CA PRO A 218 5.71 1.17 -9.13
C PRO A 218 7.14 1.63 -8.79
N GLY A 219 7.83 0.89 -7.91
CA GLY A 219 9.23 1.17 -7.57
C GLY A 219 9.53 2.23 -6.50
N ILE A 220 8.52 2.83 -5.86
CA ILE A 220 8.72 3.85 -4.79
C ILE A 220 8.96 3.29 -3.37
N GLY A 221 8.99 1.96 -3.20
CA GLY A 221 9.27 1.34 -1.89
C GLY A 221 8.05 0.85 -1.10
N LYS A 222 6.89 0.60 -1.71
CA LYS A 222 5.72 0.06 -1.00
C LYS A 222 5.98 -1.26 -0.27
N SER A 223 6.74 -2.19 -0.84
CA SER A 223 7.13 -3.43 -0.15
C SER A 223 8.06 -3.17 1.03
N LEU A 224 8.86 -2.09 0.99
CA LEU A 224 9.66 -1.66 2.15
C LEU A 224 8.78 -1.00 3.22
N PHE A 225 7.73 -0.26 2.82
CA PHE A 225 6.73 0.25 3.75
C PHE A 225 5.92 -0.87 4.41
N TYR A 226 5.58 -1.92 3.66
CA TYR A 226 5.04 -3.16 4.20
C TYR A 226 5.98 -3.73 5.28
N ALA A 227 7.29 -3.84 5.00
CA ALA A 227 8.27 -4.32 5.97
C ALA A 227 8.34 -3.43 7.22
N TYR A 228 8.27 -2.11 7.04
CA TYR A 228 8.18 -1.15 8.13
C TYR A 228 6.92 -1.35 8.98
N CYS A 229 5.76 -1.60 8.37
CA CYS A 229 4.53 -1.89 9.10
C CYS A 229 4.64 -3.19 9.90
N VAL A 230 5.25 -4.24 9.31
CA VAL A 230 5.53 -5.49 10.03
C VAL A 230 6.43 -5.21 11.23
N PHE A 231 7.55 -4.52 11.01
CA PHE A 231 8.48 -4.13 12.08
C PHE A 231 7.74 -3.41 13.21
N ARG A 232 6.99 -2.34 12.90
CA ARG A 232 6.25 -1.55 13.90
C ARG A 232 5.23 -2.37 14.68
N LEU A 233 4.42 -3.19 14.01
CA LEU A 233 3.40 -4.03 14.66
C LEU A 233 3.99 -5.20 15.46
N THR A 234 5.27 -5.54 15.25
CA THR A 234 5.99 -6.51 16.10
C THR A 234 6.64 -5.86 17.33
N GLN A 235 6.97 -4.56 17.24
CA GLN A 235 7.46 -3.79 18.40
C GLN A 235 6.31 -3.35 19.30
N GLU A 236 5.21 -2.92 18.69
CA GLU A 236 4.02 -2.41 19.35
C GLU A 236 2.80 -3.21 18.84
N PRO A 237 2.63 -4.46 19.31
CA PRO A 237 1.46 -5.26 18.95
C PRO A 237 0.17 -4.59 19.40
N ILE A 238 -0.88 -4.71 18.59
CA ILE A 238 -2.22 -4.22 18.96
C ILE A 238 -2.88 -5.28 19.84
N ASP A 239 -3.30 -4.89 21.04
CA ASP A 239 -3.89 -5.80 22.02
C ASP A 239 -5.10 -6.55 21.44
N GLY A 240 -5.13 -7.86 21.67
CA GLY A 240 -6.18 -8.75 21.18
C GLY A 240 -6.12 -9.06 19.68
N ARG A 241 -5.18 -8.48 18.92
CA ARG A 241 -5.05 -8.73 17.48
C ARG A 241 -3.94 -9.72 17.15
N THR A 242 -4.17 -10.54 16.13
CA THR A 242 -3.16 -11.46 15.57
C THR A 242 -2.62 -10.92 14.25
N LEU A 243 -1.31 -10.75 14.15
CA LEU A 243 -0.66 -10.28 12.91
C LEU A 243 -0.33 -11.46 11.98
N ILE A 244 -0.86 -11.38 10.75
CA ILE A 244 -0.54 -12.28 9.64
C ILE A 244 0.16 -11.48 8.54
N VAL A 245 1.23 -12.04 7.99
CA VAL A 245 1.98 -11.46 6.87
C VAL A 245 1.85 -12.37 5.65
N ASN A 246 1.52 -11.80 4.50
CA ASN A 246 1.31 -12.52 3.25
C ASN A 246 2.13 -11.90 2.11
N CYS A 247 2.93 -12.73 1.46
CA CYS A 247 3.61 -12.40 0.22
C CYS A 247 3.61 -13.61 -0.71
N ASP A 248 3.28 -13.40 -1.98
CA ASP A 248 3.13 -14.47 -2.97
C ASP A 248 2.10 -15.52 -2.49
N GLY A 249 2.46 -16.80 -2.40
CA GLY A 249 1.64 -17.87 -1.81
C GLY A 249 1.97 -18.19 -0.34
N LYS A 250 2.87 -17.43 0.29
CA LYS A 250 3.37 -17.72 1.64
C LYS A 250 2.64 -16.87 2.68
N TYR A 251 2.38 -17.48 3.83
CA TYR A 251 1.78 -16.84 4.99
C TYR A 251 2.61 -17.14 6.23
N ALA A 252 2.81 -16.14 7.08
CA ALA A 252 3.38 -16.34 8.40
C ALA A 252 2.56 -15.60 9.46
N VAL A 253 2.49 -16.18 10.65
CA VAL A 253 1.82 -15.62 11.82
C VAL A 253 2.86 -15.17 12.83
N TYR A 254 2.65 -13.99 13.42
CA TYR A 254 3.44 -13.49 14.53
C TYR A 254 2.87 -13.99 15.87
N GLY A 255 3.73 -14.53 16.73
CA GLY A 255 3.38 -15.01 18.06
C GLY A 255 4.48 -14.76 19.09
N PRO A 256 4.35 -15.34 20.30
CA PRO A 256 5.28 -15.11 21.42
C PRO A 256 6.74 -15.45 21.10
N ASP A 257 6.95 -16.45 20.26
CA ASP A 257 8.29 -16.94 19.88
C ASP A 257 8.74 -16.38 18.52
N GLY A 258 8.10 -15.31 18.04
CA GLY A 258 8.38 -14.68 16.75
C GLY A 258 7.45 -15.17 15.62
N PHE A 259 7.94 -15.08 14.38
CA PHE A 259 7.18 -15.52 13.22
C PHE A 259 7.33 -17.01 12.95
N ARG A 260 6.22 -17.66 12.59
CA ARG A 260 6.23 -18.99 11.98
C ARG A 260 5.40 -19.03 10.70
N TYR A 261 5.82 -19.86 9.76
CA TYR A 261 5.03 -20.13 8.56
C TYR A 261 3.75 -20.88 8.91
N ILE A 262 2.68 -20.54 8.21
CA ILE A 262 1.44 -21.32 8.16
C ILE A 262 1.64 -22.38 7.07
N THR A 263 1.52 -23.66 7.43
CA THR A 263 1.87 -24.77 6.54
C THR A 263 0.67 -25.59 6.08
N THR A 264 -0.50 -25.40 6.71
CA THR A 264 -1.74 -26.13 6.39
C THR A 264 -2.86 -25.18 5.99
N ILE A 265 -3.78 -25.68 5.17
CA ILE A 265 -4.94 -24.90 4.71
C ILE A 265 -5.94 -24.72 5.85
N GLU A 266 -6.11 -25.74 6.69
CA GLU A 266 -7.01 -25.72 7.84
C GLU A 266 -6.65 -24.58 8.79
N GLU A 267 -5.35 -24.41 9.08
CA GLU A 267 -4.87 -23.33 9.92
C GLU A 267 -5.08 -21.95 9.27
N LEU A 268 -4.83 -21.84 7.96
CA LEU A 268 -5.07 -20.60 7.22
C LEU A 268 -6.54 -20.18 7.28
N LEU A 269 -7.47 -21.13 7.14
CA LEU A 269 -8.91 -20.90 7.24
C LEU A 269 -9.31 -20.39 8.63
N MET A 270 -8.69 -20.90 9.70
CA MET A 270 -8.94 -20.39 11.06
C MET A 270 -8.60 -18.90 11.20
N TYR A 271 -7.54 -18.43 10.55
CA TYR A 271 -7.20 -17.00 10.57
C TYR A 271 -8.06 -16.17 9.62
N GLN A 272 -8.47 -16.73 8.49
CA GLN A 272 -9.34 -16.06 7.54
C GLN A 272 -10.70 -15.68 8.13
N ASP A 273 -11.26 -16.55 8.98
CA ASP A 273 -12.57 -16.36 9.61
C ASP A 273 -12.50 -15.62 10.97
N ASN A 274 -11.31 -15.17 11.38
CA ASN A 274 -11.09 -14.51 12.67
C ASN A 274 -11.09 -12.97 12.52
N GLU A 275 -12.05 -12.31 13.18
CA GLU A 275 -12.19 -10.84 13.18
C GLU A 275 -11.02 -10.10 13.83
N ASN A 276 -10.27 -10.79 14.71
CA ASN A 276 -9.13 -10.23 15.42
C ASN A 276 -7.83 -10.31 14.60
N VAL A 277 -7.87 -10.80 13.36
CA VAL A 277 -6.68 -10.85 12.50
C VAL A 277 -6.45 -9.50 11.82
N ILE A 278 -5.19 -9.08 11.81
CA ILE A 278 -4.65 -8.05 10.92
C ILE A 278 -3.74 -8.75 9.92
N ARG A 279 -4.13 -8.78 8.65
CA ARG A 279 -3.33 -9.35 7.58
C ARG A 279 -2.69 -8.25 6.74
N LEU A 280 -1.36 -8.22 6.68
CA LEU A 280 -0.62 -7.41 5.73
C LEU A 280 -0.35 -8.23 4.46
N ILE A 281 -0.54 -7.62 3.29
CA ILE A 281 -0.44 -8.30 1.98
C ILE A 281 0.50 -7.52 1.06
N ASP A 282 1.60 -8.12 0.64
CA ASP A 282 2.45 -7.58 -0.43
C ASP A 282 1.76 -7.75 -1.79
N GLY A 283 1.94 -6.77 -2.69
CA GLY A 283 1.28 -6.71 -3.99
C GLY A 283 1.63 -7.87 -4.94
N ARG A 284 2.70 -8.63 -4.67
CA ARG A 284 3.04 -9.85 -5.42
C ARG A 284 2.14 -11.05 -5.09
N SER A 285 1.29 -10.94 -4.07
CA SER A 285 0.42 -12.03 -3.62
C SER A 285 -0.65 -12.37 -4.66
N THR A 286 -0.92 -13.67 -4.83
CA THR A 286 -1.84 -14.20 -5.84
C THR A 286 -3.29 -14.33 -5.33
N HIS A 287 -3.49 -14.25 -4.01
CA HIS A 287 -4.76 -14.52 -3.33
C HIS A 287 -5.32 -13.27 -2.65
N LEU A 288 -5.75 -12.31 -3.47
CA LEU A 288 -6.25 -11.00 -3.03
C LEU A 288 -7.77 -11.02 -2.81
N PHE A 289 -8.23 -11.70 -1.76
CA PHE A 289 -9.62 -11.68 -1.30
C PHE A 289 -9.72 -11.17 0.14
N THR A 290 -10.84 -10.60 0.55
CA THR A 290 -11.04 -10.06 1.90
C THR A 290 -11.18 -11.17 2.94
N TRP A 291 -10.63 -10.97 4.14
CA TRP A 291 -10.83 -11.83 5.32
C TRP A 291 -11.87 -11.19 6.25
N VAL A 292 -12.32 -11.90 7.29
CA VAL A 292 -13.24 -11.34 8.30
C VAL A 292 -12.56 -10.23 9.09
N GLY A 293 -11.29 -10.41 9.44
CA GLY A 293 -10.44 -9.37 10.01
C GLY A 293 -9.98 -8.31 9.01
N VAL A 294 -9.08 -7.42 9.47
CA VAL A 294 -8.54 -6.34 8.62
C VAL A 294 -7.50 -6.91 7.66
N SER A 295 -7.60 -6.55 6.39
CA SER A 295 -6.57 -6.84 5.39
C SER A 295 -6.02 -5.53 4.79
N ILE A 296 -4.70 -5.36 4.82
CA ILE A 296 -4.00 -4.18 4.29
C ILE A 296 -3.15 -4.60 3.10
N LEU A 297 -3.52 -4.13 1.91
CA LEU A 297 -2.84 -4.47 0.66
C LEU A 297 -1.86 -3.38 0.24
N PHE A 298 -0.59 -3.73 0.02
CA PHE A 298 0.47 -2.84 -0.43
C PHE A 298 0.81 -3.14 -1.88
N THR A 299 0.24 -2.40 -2.82
CA THR A 299 0.30 -2.77 -4.25
C THR A 299 0.46 -1.55 -5.15
N SER A 300 0.85 -1.75 -6.41
CA SER A 300 0.80 -0.69 -7.42
C SER A 300 -0.29 -0.99 -8.43
N PRO A 301 -0.78 0.03 -9.16
CA PRO A 301 -1.65 -0.20 -10.30
C PRO A 301 -1.05 -1.19 -11.30
N GLY A 302 -1.90 -2.00 -11.94
CA GLY A 302 -1.52 -2.94 -12.99
C GLY A 302 -1.20 -4.38 -12.55
N TYR A 303 -1.19 -4.68 -11.25
CA TYR A 303 -1.17 -6.06 -10.75
C TYR A 303 -2.51 -6.76 -10.99
N ALA A 304 -2.51 -8.08 -11.14
CA ALA A 304 -3.75 -8.82 -11.32
C ALA A 304 -4.57 -8.78 -10.01
N HIS A 305 -5.91 -8.74 -10.13
CA HIS A 305 -6.87 -8.84 -9.01
C HIS A 305 -6.85 -7.72 -7.95
N TYR A 306 -5.91 -6.77 -7.96
CA TYR A 306 -5.88 -5.70 -6.96
C TYR A 306 -7.15 -4.83 -6.97
N LYS A 307 -7.70 -4.51 -8.16
CA LYS A 307 -8.99 -3.79 -8.25
C LYS A 307 -10.14 -4.57 -7.64
N THR A 308 -10.12 -5.90 -7.74
CA THR A 308 -11.14 -6.75 -7.12
C THR A 308 -11.06 -6.69 -5.61
N PHE A 309 -9.85 -6.67 -5.04
CA PHE A 309 -9.64 -6.48 -3.62
C PHE A 309 -10.03 -5.07 -3.17
N LEU A 310 -9.70 -4.04 -3.95
CA LEU A 310 -9.94 -2.64 -3.57
C LEU A 310 -11.40 -2.20 -3.71
N LYS A 311 -12.17 -2.78 -4.64
CA LYS A 311 -13.61 -2.47 -4.82
C LYS A 311 -14.43 -2.53 -3.52
N PRO A 312 -14.33 -3.58 -2.67
CA PRO A 312 -15.00 -3.61 -1.39
C PRO A 312 -14.29 -2.79 -0.30
N THR A 313 -13.00 -2.44 -0.46
CA THR A 313 -12.29 -1.60 0.52
C THR A 313 -12.77 -0.16 0.42
N CYS A 314 -13.16 0.45 1.55
CA CYS A 314 -13.64 1.84 1.56
C CYS A 314 -12.52 2.88 1.58
N VAL A 315 -11.25 2.47 1.72
CA VAL A 315 -10.12 3.38 1.93
C VAL A 315 -8.91 2.94 1.11
N GLU A 316 -8.45 3.83 0.24
CA GLU A 316 -7.21 3.71 -0.53
C GLU A 316 -6.33 4.92 -0.22
N TYR A 317 -5.13 4.67 0.31
CA TYR A 317 -4.09 5.67 0.48
C TYR A 317 -3.07 5.57 -0.64
N VAL A 318 -2.57 6.72 -1.08
CA VAL A 318 -1.55 6.83 -2.13
C VAL A 318 -0.24 7.23 -1.47
N MET A 319 0.78 6.40 -1.66
CA MET A 319 2.12 6.66 -1.18
C MET A 319 2.86 7.62 -2.14
N PRO A 320 3.49 8.69 -1.65
CA PRO A 320 4.16 9.66 -2.52
C PRO A 320 5.43 9.08 -3.18
N PRO A 321 5.79 9.55 -4.39
CA PRO A 321 7.14 9.40 -4.93
C PRO A 321 8.19 9.96 -3.96
N TRP A 322 9.45 9.59 -4.18
CA TRP A 322 10.55 10.19 -3.42
C TRP A 322 10.79 11.63 -3.86
N THR A 323 11.06 12.53 -2.92
CA THR A 323 11.62 13.84 -3.27
C THR A 323 13.10 13.71 -3.63
N GLU A 324 13.63 14.67 -4.39
CA GLU A 324 15.07 14.73 -4.70
C GLU A 324 15.92 14.72 -3.42
N GLN A 325 15.49 15.49 -2.42
CA GLN A 325 16.17 15.56 -1.13
C GLN A 325 16.11 14.21 -0.38
N GLU A 326 14.96 13.50 -0.35
CA GLU A 326 14.91 12.14 0.23
C GLU A 326 15.92 11.20 -0.46
N LEU A 327 16.02 11.26 -1.79
CA LEU A 327 16.95 10.43 -2.55
C LEU A 327 18.41 10.77 -2.23
N CYS A 328 18.77 12.06 -2.13
CA CYS A 328 20.13 12.49 -1.76
C CYS A 328 20.54 12.00 -0.37
N ILE A 329 19.62 12.03 0.59
CA ILE A 329 19.87 11.55 1.95
C ILE A 329 20.10 10.03 1.93
N ALA A 330 19.23 9.30 1.24
CA ALA A 330 19.38 7.85 1.07
C ALA A 330 20.59 7.46 0.18
N ALA A 331 21.10 8.34 -0.66
CA ALA A 331 22.30 8.12 -1.49
C ALA A 331 23.54 7.84 -0.66
N GLN A 332 23.67 8.56 0.46
CA GLN A 332 24.76 8.39 1.43
C GLN A 332 24.76 6.96 1.98
N PHE A 333 23.56 6.41 2.21
CA PHE A 333 23.38 5.03 2.64
C PHE A 333 23.73 4.02 1.53
N ALA A 334 23.39 4.33 0.28
CA ALA A 334 23.61 3.46 -0.88
C ALA A 334 25.03 3.53 -1.48
N GLY A 335 25.90 4.43 -0.99
CA GLY A 335 27.22 4.67 -1.55
C GLY A 335 27.20 5.31 -2.94
N ILE A 336 26.18 6.12 -3.24
CA ILE A 336 26.02 6.85 -4.50
C ILE A 336 26.20 8.35 -4.24
N THR A 337 26.86 9.07 -5.14
CA THR A 337 27.05 10.52 -5.00
C THR A 337 25.75 11.28 -5.25
N ASN A 338 25.60 12.45 -4.62
CA ASN A 338 24.43 13.32 -4.85
C ASN A 338 24.34 13.77 -6.31
N GLU A 339 25.46 14.03 -6.99
CA GLU A 339 25.47 14.40 -8.41
C GLU A 339 24.84 13.30 -9.28
N GLU A 340 25.22 12.04 -9.04
CA GLU A 340 24.67 10.90 -9.77
C GLU A 340 23.17 10.73 -9.49
N ILE A 341 22.74 10.89 -8.23
CA ILE A 341 21.32 10.83 -7.88
C ILE A 341 20.51 11.98 -8.49
N ASN A 342 21.03 13.20 -8.50
CA ASN A 342 20.36 14.35 -9.11
C ASN A 342 20.17 14.13 -10.61
N ASN A 343 21.21 13.66 -11.32
CA ASN A 343 21.12 13.31 -12.74
C ASN A 343 20.06 12.23 -13.00
N ARG A 344 20.01 11.20 -12.14
CA ARG A 344 19.00 10.13 -12.23
C ARG A 344 17.60 10.65 -11.89
N PHE A 345 17.45 11.56 -10.94
CA PHE A 345 16.17 12.17 -10.58
C PHE A 345 15.60 12.98 -11.74
N GLN A 346 16.43 13.70 -12.51
CA GLN A 346 15.95 14.41 -13.69
C GLN A 346 15.24 13.47 -14.68
N VAL A 347 15.72 12.24 -14.88
CA VAL A 347 15.11 11.30 -15.83
C VAL A 347 14.02 10.42 -15.21
N PHE A 348 14.27 9.90 -14.01
CA PHE A 348 13.40 8.91 -13.38
C PHE A 348 12.44 9.51 -12.36
N GLY A 349 12.56 10.81 -12.06
CA GLY A 349 11.89 11.47 -10.93
C GLY A 349 12.08 10.71 -9.62
N GLY A 350 11.04 10.75 -8.78
CA GLY A 350 11.00 10.10 -7.47
C GLY A 350 10.88 8.57 -7.45
N ILE A 351 11.27 7.85 -8.50
CA ILE A 351 11.19 6.38 -8.55
C ILE A 351 12.50 5.75 -8.07
N ALA A 352 12.59 5.52 -6.75
CA ALA A 352 13.79 4.99 -6.09
C ALA A 352 14.37 3.73 -6.72
N ARG A 353 13.52 2.79 -7.19
CA ARG A 353 13.98 1.57 -7.89
C ARG A 353 14.92 1.89 -9.06
N TYR A 354 14.64 2.95 -9.82
CA TYR A 354 15.47 3.32 -10.96
C TYR A 354 16.64 4.20 -10.54
N ALA A 355 16.41 5.15 -9.61
CA ALA A 355 17.45 6.03 -9.09
C ALA A 355 18.60 5.27 -8.40
N PHE A 356 18.31 4.19 -7.66
CA PHE A 356 19.32 3.37 -6.98
C PHE A 356 19.70 2.10 -7.75
N SER A 357 19.24 1.92 -8.99
CA SER A 357 19.54 0.72 -9.76
C SER A 357 21.04 0.61 -10.09
N LYS A 358 21.56 -0.61 -10.03
CA LYS A 358 22.89 -0.95 -10.58
C LYS A 358 22.87 -1.08 -12.11
N GLU A 359 21.72 -1.44 -12.68
CA GLU A 359 21.50 -1.58 -14.13
C GLU A 359 20.91 -0.29 -14.73
N VAL A 360 21.48 0.86 -14.34
CA VAL A 360 20.90 2.17 -14.63
C VAL A 360 20.78 2.44 -16.14
N ASP A 361 21.73 1.97 -16.95
CA ASP A 361 21.73 2.12 -18.41
C ASP A 361 20.49 1.52 -19.07
N GLY A 362 20.01 0.38 -18.55
CA GLY A 362 18.78 -0.25 -19.04
C GLY A 362 17.57 0.64 -18.79
N HIS A 363 17.50 1.29 -17.62
CA HIS A 363 16.42 2.22 -17.30
C HIS A 363 16.49 3.51 -18.10
N PHE A 364 17.69 4.05 -18.36
CA PHE A 364 17.87 5.19 -19.27
C PHE A 364 17.39 4.85 -20.68
N LYS A 365 17.72 3.67 -21.21
CA LYS A 365 17.20 3.21 -22.52
C LYS A 365 15.67 3.14 -22.54
N CYS A 366 15.05 2.61 -21.49
CA CYS A 366 13.59 2.60 -21.36
C CYS A 366 13.00 4.02 -21.33
N ALA A 367 13.63 4.97 -20.64
CA ALA A 367 13.20 6.37 -20.63
C ALA A 367 13.33 7.01 -22.02
N THR A 368 14.45 6.79 -22.72
CA THR A 368 14.65 7.24 -24.11
C THR A 368 13.59 6.70 -25.06
N GLN A 369 13.23 5.42 -24.90
CA GLN A 369 12.13 4.81 -25.66
C GLN A 369 10.79 5.46 -25.32
N ALA A 370 10.54 5.77 -24.05
CA ALA A 370 9.32 6.45 -23.63
C ALA A 370 9.21 7.85 -24.25
N TYR A 371 10.30 8.64 -24.31
CA TYR A 371 10.32 9.92 -25.01
C TYR A 371 10.03 9.77 -26.51
N SER A 372 10.57 8.74 -27.14
CA SER A 372 10.36 8.48 -28.57
C SER A 372 8.90 8.14 -28.89
N ASN A 373 8.20 7.50 -27.95
CA ASN A 373 6.81 7.06 -28.07
C ASN A 373 5.78 8.10 -27.60
N VAL A 374 6.22 9.32 -27.24
CA VAL A 374 5.33 10.37 -26.73
C VAL A 374 4.20 10.67 -27.72
N ASN A 375 2.97 10.63 -27.22
CA ASN A 375 1.78 11.07 -27.92
C ASN A 375 1.01 12.09 -27.06
N ALA A 376 0.75 13.28 -27.61
CA ALA A 376 0.11 14.37 -26.88
C ALA A 376 -1.26 13.99 -26.32
N LEU A 377 -2.11 13.36 -27.15
CA LEU A 377 -3.47 12.98 -26.75
C LEU A 377 -3.44 11.93 -25.64
N GLN A 378 -2.52 10.96 -25.70
CA GLN A 378 -2.40 9.96 -24.65
C GLN A 378 -1.95 10.57 -23.32
N ILE A 379 -0.97 11.48 -23.32
CA ILE A 379 -0.56 12.20 -22.10
C ILE A 379 -1.73 13.01 -21.53
N ILE A 380 -2.45 13.76 -22.36
CA ILE A 380 -3.61 14.56 -21.95
C ILE A 380 -4.71 13.65 -21.37
N ASN A 381 -4.98 12.51 -21.99
CA ASN A 381 -6.00 11.58 -21.52
C ASN A 381 -5.63 10.97 -20.16
N VAL A 382 -4.37 10.57 -19.97
CA VAL A 382 -3.90 10.04 -18.67
C VAL A 382 -4.06 11.09 -17.57
N VAL A 383 -3.63 12.33 -17.81
CA VAL A 383 -3.71 13.41 -16.81
C VAL A 383 -5.16 13.83 -16.55
N ARG A 384 -5.95 14.08 -17.61
CA ARG A 384 -7.34 14.54 -17.51
C ARG A 384 -8.26 13.47 -16.92
N GLY A 385 -8.06 12.22 -17.31
CA GLY A 385 -8.79 11.06 -16.82
C GLY A 385 -8.38 10.62 -15.42
N ARG A 386 -7.28 11.19 -14.88
CA ARG A 386 -6.64 10.75 -13.63
C ARG A 386 -6.38 9.25 -13.66
N GLU A 387 -5.88 8.77 -14.80
CA GLU A 387 -5.63 7.35 -15.00
C GLU A 387 -4.45 6.90 -14.14
N GLU A 388 -4.60 5.74 -13.51
CA GLU A 388 -3.51 5.14 -12.73
C GLU A 388 -2.36 4.77 -13.65
N VAL A 389 -1.17 5.25 -13.30
CA VAL A 389 0.04 4.98 -14.04
C VAL A 389 0.61 3.62 -13.60
N ASN A 390 0.78 2.69 -14.54
CA ASN A 390 1.33 1.36 -14.28
C ASN A 390 2.51 1.01 -15.20
N GLU A 391 3.36 0.08 -14.76
CA GLU A 391 4.61 -0.32 -15.43
C GLU A 391 4.44 -0.80 -16.88
N LYS A 392 3.23 -1.22 -17.29
CA LYS A 392 2.97 -1.69 -18.66
C LYS A 392 2.73 -0.54 -19.64
N MET A 393 2.42 0.66 -19.16
CA MET A 393 2.17 1.83 -19.98
C MET A 393 3.45 2.65 -20.13
N TYR A 394 3.86 3.06 -21.33
CA TYR A 394 5.06 3.92 -21.49
C TYR A 394 5.02 5.22 -20.66
N PRO A 395 3.86 5.89 -20.39
CA PRO A 395 3.84 7.11 -19.61
C PRO A 395 4.32 6.94 -18.18
N HIS A 396 4.42 5.71 -17.63
CA HIS A 396 4.96 5.53 -16.27
C HIS A 396 6.41 5.93 -16.09
N ARG A 397 7.14 6.10 -17.20
CA ARG A 397 8.50 6.63 -17.18
C ARG A 397 8.54 8.16 -17.13
N LEU A 398 7.42 8.82 -17.41
CA LEU A 398 7.34 10.26 -17.62
C LEU A 398 6.43 10.95 -16.61
N LEU A 399 5.30 10.31 -16.29
CA LEU A 399 4.22 10.79 -15.45
C LEU A 399 4.16 9.96 -14.16
N HIS A 400 3.98 10.62 -13.03
CA HIS A 400 3.84 9.98 -11.72
C HIS A 400 2.53 10.40 -11.04
N MET A 401 2.00 9.48 -10.25
CA MET A 401 0.88 9.71 -9.34
C MET A 401 1.39 10.37 -8.06
N PHE A 402 0.78 11.48 -7.65
CA PHE A 402 1.06 12.17 -6.40
C PHE A 402 -0.19 12.17 -5.53
N PRO A 403 -0.08 11.93 -4.21
CA PRO A 403 -1.22 11.92 -3.32
C PRO A 403 -1.92 13.27 -3.27
N GLN A 404 -3.25 13.23 -3.12
CA GLN A 404 -4.03 14.40 -2.77
C GLN A 404 -4.14 14.53 -1.25
N HIS A 405 -4.11 15.78 -0.79
CA HIS A 405 -4.31 16.13 0.60
C HIS A 405 -5.44 17.14 0.68
N SER A 406 -6.37 16.89 1.58
CA SER A 406 -7.41 17.84 1.96
C SER A 406 -7.49 17.86 3.47
N GLU A 407 -8.06 18.92 4.05
CA GLU A 407 -8.20 19.13 5.49
C GLU A 407 -8.77 17.90 6.24
N SER A 408 -9.63 17.11 5.58
CA SER A 408 -10.26 15.92 6.17
C SER A 408 -9.67 14.58 5.70
N ARG A 409 -8.83 14.57 4.66
CA ARG A 409 -8.36 13.35 3.99
C ARG A 409 -6.94 13.55 3.44
N ALA A 410 -5.95 13.16 4.24
CA ALA A 410 -4.55 13.08 3.81
C ALA A 410 -4.29 11.79 3.02
N CYS A 411 -3.43 11.88 2.00
CA CYS A 411 -3.00 10.76 1.17
C CYS A 411 -4.13 9.98 0.48
N ARG A 412 -5.35 10.53 0.32
CA ARG A 412 -6.48 9.83 -0.32
C ARG A 412 -6.72 10.36 -1.72
N GLY A 413 -6.71 9.47 -2.70
CA GLY A 413 -6.75 9.86 -4.11
C GLY A 413 -5.43 10.46 -4.59
N PHE A 414 -5.36 10.75 -5.88
CA PHE A 414 -4.14 11.24 -6.52
C PHE A 414 -4.43 12.19 -7.68
N TYR A 415 -3.41 12.96 -8.04
CA TYR A 415 -3.29 13.61 -9.35
C TYR A 415 -2.08 13.04 -10.09
N VAL A 416 -2.05 13.23 -11.40
CA VAL A 416 -0.94 12.77 -12.25
C VAL A 416 -0.26 13.99 -12.87
N THR A 417 1.05 14.04 -12.77
CA THR A 417 1.89 15.08 -13.40
C THR A 417 3.25 14.49 -13.79
N PHE A 418 4.11 15.27 -14.44
CA PHE A 418 5.46 14.84 -14.79
C PHE A 418 6.29 14.50 -13.54
N GLY A 419 7.14 13.47 -13.68
CA GLY A 419 8.01 13.03 -12.60
C GLY A 419 9.13 14.01 -12.25
N SER A 420 9.47 14.91 -13.16
CA SER A 420 10.49 15.95 -13.03
C SER A 420 10.22 17.07 -14.06
N ASN A 421 10.86 18.23 -13.87
CA ASN A 421 10.82 19.32 -14.88
C ASN A 421 11.52 18.91 -16.17
N TYR A 422 12.63 18.17 -16.08
CA TYR A 422 13.32 17.63 -17.25
C TYR A 422 12.42 16.72 -18.10
N ASN A 423 11.59 15.88 -17.47
CA ASN A 423 10.62 15.06 -18.19
C ASN A 423 9.59 15.93 -18.93
N ALA A 424 9.11 17.00 -18.29
CA ALA A 424 8.18 17.94 -18.90
C ALA A 424 8.80 18.63 -20.12
N GLU A 425 10.03 19.13 -20.00
CA GLU A 425 10.78 19.78 -21.09
C GLU A 425 11.03 18.81 -22.25
N LYS A 426 11.51 17.59 -21.97
CA LYS A 426 11.74 16.57 -23.03
C LYS A 426 10.48 16.20 -23.78
N VAL A 427 9.36 16.09 -23.08
CA VAL A 427 8.06 15.82 -23.70
C VAL A 427 7.61 17.02 -24.54
N TYR A 428 7.75 18.24 -24.03
CA TYR A 428 7.44 19.46 -24.75
C TYR A 428 8.25 19.56 -26.05
N ASP A 429 9.59 19.44 -25.96
CA ASP A 429 10.49 19.51 -27.11
C ASP A 429 10.14 18.46 -28.16
N LYS A 430 9.88 17.22 -27.73
CA LYS A 430 9.49 16.14 -28.64
C LYS A 430 8.20 16.48 -29.38
N LEU A 431 7.17 16.93 -28.68
CA LEU A 431 5.87 17.26 -29.27
C LEU A 431 5.97 18.44 -30.24
N MET A 432 6.75 19.46 -29.89
CA MET A 432 6.98 20.62 -30.75
C MET A 432 7.76 20.24 -32.00
N ASN A 433 8.85 19.49 -31.85
CA ASN A 433 9.68 19.05 -32.97
C ASN A 433 8.90 18.11 -33.91
N ASP A 434 8.19 17.11 -33.38
CA ASP A 434 7.37 16.21 -34.21
C ASP A 434 6.31 16.96 -35.02
N SER A 435 5.66 17.95 -34.39
CA SER A 435 4.65 18.77 -35.06
C SER A 435 5.28 19.59 -36.19
N MET A 436 6.45 20.19 -35.94
CA MET A 436 7.19 20.94 -36.95
C MET A 436 7.68 20.05 -38.09
N ASP A 437 8.20 18.86 -37.79
CA ASP A 437 8.66 17.89 -38.78
C ASP A 437 7.50 17.38 -39.65
N GLN A 438 6.34 17.08 -39.06
CA GLN A 438 5.15 16.66 -39.80
C GLN A 438 4.63 17.76 -40.74
N LEU A 439 4.57 19.01 -40.27
CA LEU A 439 4.18 20.13 -41.12
C LEU A 439 5.17 20.34 -42.26
N THR A 440 6.48 20.24 -41.98
CA THR A 440 7.54 20.36 -42.98
C THR A 440 7.47 19.24 -44.01
N ALA A 441 7.35 17.99 -43.55
CA ALA A 441 7.23 16.82 -44.43
C ALA A 441 5.97 16.89 -45.31
N PHE A 442 4.84 17.34 -44.76
CA PHE A 442 3.62 17.57 -45.52
C PHE A 442 3.83 18.62 -46.63
N MET A 443 4.45 19.77 -46.31
CA MET A 443 4.74 20.81 -47.29
C MET A 443 5.66 20.31 -48.41
N VAL A 444 6.70 19.53 -48.07
CA VAL A 444 7.65 18.98 -49.05
C VAL A 444 6.99 17.93 -49.94
N ALA A 445 6.23 16.99 -49.35
CA ALA A 445 5.58 15.91 -50.10
C ALA A 445 4.49 16.41 -51.08
N ASN A 446 3.92 17.58 -50.81
CA ASN A 446 2.82 18.15 -51.58
C ASN A 446 3.21 19.45 -52.31
N ALA A 447 4.50 19.71 -52.51
CA ALA A 447 4.98 20.95 -53.13
C ALA A 447 4.45 21.15 -54.56
N GLU A 448 4.17 20.06 -55.27
CA GLU A 448 3.64 20.07 -56.65
C GLU A 448 2.14 19.73 -56.72
N ASP A 449 1.50 19.42 -55.58
CA ASP A 449 0.07 19.08 -55.55
C ASP A 449 -0.78 20.35 -55.56
N THR A 450 -1.50 20.55 -56.67
CA THR A 450 -2.40 21.68 -56.85
C THR A 450 -3.54 21.74 -55.81
N ASN A 451 -3.98 20.59 -55.26
CA ASN A 451 -5.11 20.55 -54.33
C ASN A 451 -4.76 21.10 -52.93
N SER A 452 -3.50 20.96 -52.51
CA SER A 452 -3.02 21.40 -51.20
C SER A 452 -2.16 22.67 -51.26
N SER A 453 -1.86 23.17 -52.45
CA SER A 453 -1.05 24.39 -52.72
C SER A 453 -1.41 25.60 -51.83
N SER A 454 -2.69 25.91 -51.67
CA SER A 454 -3.16 27.03 -50.84
C SER A 454 -2.87 26.85 -49.35
N PHE A 455 -2.97 25.61 -48.84
CA PHE A 455 -2.66 25.27 -47.45
C PHE A 455 -1.15 25.27 -47.21
N CYS A 456 -0.37 24.67 -48.13
CA CYS A 456 1.09 24.70 -48.11
C CYS A 456 1.64 26.13 -48.13
N GLY A 457 1.07 27.01 -48.96
CA GLY A 457 1.45 28.43 -49.02
C GLY A 457 1.25 29.16 -47.68
N LYS A 458 0.11 28.95 -47.01
CA LYS A 458 -0.16 29.53 -45.68
C LYS A 458 0.78 28.99 -44.61
N LEU A 459 1.05 27.68 -44.61
CA LEU A 459 1.99 27.08 -43.66
C LEU A 459 3.41 27.62 -43.85
N PHE A 460 3.86 27.76 -45.11
CA PHE A 460 5.15 28.33 -45.44
C PHE A 460 5.28 29.78 -44.96
N GLU A 461 4.27 30.61 -45.23
CA GLU A 461 4.23 32.00 -44.77
C GLU A 461 4.38 32.09 -43.23
N ILE A 462 3.59 31.30 -42.49
CA ILE A 462 3.67 31.23 -41.02
C ILE A 462 5.06 30.77 -40.55
N PHE A 463 5.62 29.75 -41.20
CA PHE A 463 6.95 29.23 -40.87
C PHE A 463 8.00 30.31 -41.01
N CYS A 464 7.99 31.03 -42.13
CA CYS A 464 8.94 32.09 -42.36
C CYS A 464 8.79 33.24 -41.35
N HIS A 465 7.57 33.66 -41.02
CA HIS A 465 7.33 34.65 -39.96
C HIS A 465 7.92 34.24 -38.61
N ARG A 466 7.74 32.97 -38.19
CA ARG A 466 8.31 32.46 -36.94
C ARG A 466 9.83 32.39 -36.96
N LEU A 467 10.40 31.95 -38.08
CA LEU A 467 11.85 31.91 -38.27
C LEU A 467 12.43 33.33 -38.13
N TRP A 468 11.81 34.32 -38.78
CA TRP A 468 12.25 35.72 -38.70
C TRP A 468 12.08 36.34 -37.31
N LEU A 469 11.02 36.02 -36.57
CA LEU A 469 10.84 36.49 -35.18
C LEU A 469 11.88 35.89 -34.22
N SER A 470 12.34 34.66 -34.48
CA SER A 470 13.33 33.98 -33.63
C SER A 470 14.77 34.46 -33.87
N SER A 471 15.05 35.01 -35.04
CA SER A 471 16.36 35.55 -35.42
C SER A 471 16.31 37.07 -35.41
N ASN A 472 16.76 37.72 -34.33
CA ASN A 472 16.79 39.19 -34.21
C ASN A 472 17.66 39.93 -35.28
N GLN A 473 18.12 39.27 -36.36
CA GLN A 473 19.08 39.82 -37.33
C GLN A 473 18.97 39.28 -38.77
N HIS A 474 17.79 39.12 -39.36
CA HIS A 474 17.70 38.75 -40.79
C HIS A 474 16.83 39.69 -41.62
N ARG A 475 17.33 40.03 -42.82
CA ARG A 475 16.69 40.86 -43.85
C ARG A 475 16.25 39.98 -45.01
N LEU A 476 15.00 40.10 -45.43
CA LEU A 476 14.41 39.33 -46.52
C LEU A 476 14.82 39.97 -47.86
N VAL A 477 15.63 39.28 -48.66
CA VAL A 477 15.92 39.68 -50.05
C VAL A 477 15.15 38.74 -50.97
N GLY A 478 13.91 39.12 -51.28
CA GLY A 478 13.10 38.40 -52.26
C GLY A 478 13.59 38.70 -53.67
N LYS A 479 14.07 37.67 -54.39
CA LYS A 479 14.21 37.75 -55.85
C LYS A 479 12.95 37.19 -56.49
N LEU A 480 12.21 38.04 -57.19
CA LEU A 480 11.17 37.59 -58.11
C LEU A 480 11.83 36.74 -59.19
N LEU A 481 11.57 35.43 -59.19
CA LEU A 481 11.85 34.60 -60.36
C LEU A 481 10.75 34.86 -61.39
N HIS A 482 10.84 36.00 -62.08
CA HIS A 482 10.08 36.21 -63.29
C HIS A 482 10.68 35.33 -64.39
N ASN A 483 9.94 34.29 -64.79
CA ASN A 483 10.02 33.80 -66.17
C ASN A 483 9.51 34.92 -67.08
N ASN A 484 10.45 35.75 -67.52
CA ASN A 484 10.55 36.43 -68.81
C ASN A 484 11.26 37.78 -68.65
N SER A 485 12.48 37.80 -69.19
CA SER A 485 13.14 38.93 -69.84
C SER A 485 12.49 40.32 -69.68
N GLN A 486 12.95 41.10 -68.69
CA GLN A 486 13.58 42.42 -68.84
C GLN A 486 13.47 43.25 -67.54
N ALA A 487 14.61 43.83 -67.14
CA ALA A 487 14.79 44.89 -66.13
C ALA A 487 14.26 44.60 -64.71
N SER A 488 15.13 44.03 -63.88
CA SER A 488 15.00 43.98 -62.41
C SER A 488 15.16 45.37 -61.79
N GLN A 489 14.08 45.93 -61.25
CA GLN A 489 14.14 46.94 -60.19
C GLN A 489 13.95 46.23 -58.85
N GLU A 490 14.94 46.38 -57.97
CA GLU A 490 14.88 45.95 -56.58
C GLU A 490 13.87 46.84 -55.83
N ALA A 491 12.73 46.27 -55.45
CA ALA A 491 11.81 46.91 -54.51
C ALA A 491 12.13 46.38 -53.10
N GLU A 492 12.71 47.23 -52.27
CA GLU A 492 12.86 46.98 -50.84
C GLU A 492 11.50 47.17 -50.15
N TYR A 493 11.00 46.12 -49.52
CA TYR A 493 9.91 46.23 -48.55
C TYR A 493 10.50 46.07 -47.15
N SER A 494 10.37 47.12 -46.33
CA SER A 494 10.50 47.01 -44.86
C SER A 494 9.14 46.70 -44.27
N ILE A 495 9.11 45.79 -43.29
CA ILE A 495 7.99 45.64 -42.35
C ILE A 495 8.23 46.58 -41.17
#